data_AF-A0AA38L2I7-F1
#
_entry.id   AF-A0AA38L2I7-F1
#
_cell.length_a   1.000
_cell.length_b   1.000
_cell.length_c   1.000
_cell.angle_alpha   90.00
_cell.angle_beta   90.00
_cell.angle_gamma   90.00
#
_symmetry.space_group_name_H-M   'P 1'
#
loop_
_entity.id
_entity.type
_entity.pdbx_description
1 polymer ?
#
loop_
_entity_poly.entity_id
_entity_poly.type
_entity_poly.pdbx_seq_one_letter_code
_entity_poly.pdbx_strand_id
1 'polypeptide(L)'
;MAPGEKTHENSQTLLVKSCELNPFAREPHVVLAQIYISFPRKYEEGEKEAESALNLMLEWGTNWEKRMSWEGWIAWTRVLVMKAKEKSWPHTSWGILNLGLL
;
A
#
# COMPACT_ATOMS: atom_id res chain seq x y z
N MET A 1 21.03 9.59 6.23
CA MET A 1 19.71 9.36 5.62
C MET A 1 19.52 10.33 4.49
N ALA A 2 19.12 9.84 3.33
CA ALA A 2 18.73 10.70 2.21
C ALA A 2 17.46 11.50 2.59
N PRO A 3 17.24 12.71 2.05
CA PRO A 3 16.08 13.55 2.38
C PRO A 3 14.72 12.86 2.25
N GLY A 4 14.59 11.89 1.33
CA GLY A 4 13.37 11.10 1.14
C GLY A 4 13.09 10.12 2.29
N GLU A 5 14.13 9.49 2.86
CA GLU A 5 13.98 8.47 3.90
C GLU A 5 13.32 9.02 5.17
N LYS A 6 13.68 10.25 5.56
CA LYS A 6 13.13 10.92 6.75
C LYS A 6 11.65 11.29 6.59
N THR A 7 11.22 11.62 5.37
CA THR A 7 9.82 11.91 5.06
C THR A 7 8.97 10.64 5.13
N HIS A 8 9.47 9.53 4.59
CA HIS A 8 8.77 8.24 4.66
C HIS A 8 8.61 7.71 6.08
N GLU A 9 9.59 7.93 6.97
CA GLU A 9 9.51 7.52 8.38
C GLU A 9 8.39 8.24 9.15
N ASN A 10 8.26 9.56 8.94
CA ASN A 10 7.15 10.34 9.48
C ASN A 10 5.80 9.88 8.92
N SER A 11 5.71 9.66 7.60
CA SER A 11 4.49 9.15 6.97
C SER A 11 4.11 7.76 7.47
N GLN A 12 5.07 6.85 7.60
CA GLN A 12 4.85 5.50 8.12
C GLN A 12 4.27 5.56 9.53
N THR A 13 4.83 6.40 10.41
CA THR A 13 4.36 6.55 11.79
C THR A 13 2.91 7.04 11.85
N LEU A 14 2.57 8.05 11.03
CA LEU A 14 1.21 8.57 10.95
C LEU A 14 0.22 7.55 10.37
N LEU A 15 0.63 6.77 9.37
CA LEU A 15 -0.20 5.73 8.76
C LEU A 15 -0.46 4.59 9.72
N VAL A 16 0.58 4.10 10.43
CA VAL A 16 0.41 3.11 11.49
C VAL A 16 -0.59 3.62 12.52
N LYS A 17 -0.46 4.89 12.95
CA LYS A 17 -1.41 5.46 13.90
C LYS A 17 -2.84 5.57 13.35
N SER A 18 -2.99 5.88 12.06
CA SER A 18 -4.28 5.90 11.39
C SER A 18 -4.94 4.51 11.37
N CYS A 19 -4.16 3.46 11.07
CA CYS A 19 -4.65 2.08 11.06
C CYS A 19 -5.03 1.61 12.47
N GLU A 20 -4.30 2.03 13.51
CA GLU A 20 -4.68 1.75 14.91
C GLU A 20 -5.99 2.44 15.31
N LEU A 21 -6.16 3.73 14.94
CA LEU A 21 -7.32 4.52 15.32
C LEU A 21 -8.59 4.10 14.57
N ASN A 22 -8.45 3.68 13.31
CA ASN A 22 -9.55 3.15 12.52
C ASN A 22 -9.07 1.97 11.65
N PRO A 23 -9.14 0.73 12.18
CA PRO A 23 -8.72 -0.47 11.45
C PRO A 23 -9.57 -0.79 10.22
N PHE A 24 -10.74 -0.15 10.08
CA PHE A 24 -11.63 -0.40 8.95
C PHE A 24 -11.39 0.56 7.78
N ALA A 25 -10.64 1.64 8.00
CA ALA A 25 -10.18 2.52 6.93
C ALA A 25 -9.03 1.84 6.18
N ARG A 26 -9.35 1.18 5.07
CA ARG A 26 -8.42 0.38 4.26
C ARG A 26 -7.41 1.19 3.44
N GLU A 27 -7.73 2.41 3.03
CA GLU A 27 -6.82 3.23 2.20
C GLU A 27 -5.48 3.51 2.92
N PRO A 28 -5.44 3.85 4.22
CA PRO A 28 -4.21 3.85 5.01
C PRO A 28 -3.41 2.55 4.96
N HIS A 29 -4.06 1.39 5.05
CA HIS A 29 -3.41 0.09 4.95
C HIS A 29 -2.75 -0.11 3.58
N VAL A 30 -3.38 0.31 2.48
CA VAL A 30 -2.78 0.26 1.13
C VAL A 30 -1.53 1.12 1.03
N VAL A 31 -1.59 2.36 1.51
CA VAL A 31 -0.45 3.28 1.45
C VAL A 31 0.70 2.77 2.34
N LEU A 32 0.37 2.24 3.52
CA LEU A 32 1.34 1.63 4.42
C LEU A 32 2.00 0.40 3.78
N ALA A 33 1.22 -0.46 3.12
CA ALA A 33 1.74 -1.60 2.37
C ALA A 33 2.73 -1.18 1.28
N GLN A 34 2.41 -0.14 0.51
CA GLN A 34 3.31 0.39 -0.52
C GLN A 34 4.63 0.91 0.07
N ILE A 35 4.57 1.60 1.21
CA ILE A 35 5.78 2.04 1.93
C ILE A 35 6.61 0.82 2.32
N TYR A 36 6.00 -0.21 2.91
CA TYR A 36 6.71 -1.43 3.31
C TYR A 36 7.36 -2.16 2.13
N ILE A 37 6.61 -2.42 1.05
CA ILE A 37 7.12 -3.14 -0.13
C ILE A 37 8.26 -2.38 -0.84
N SER A 38 8.30 -1.05 -0.67
CA SER A 38 9.40 -0.22 -1.19
C SER A 38 10.74 -0.47 -0.48
N PHE A 39 10.76 -1.21 0.63
CA PHE A 39 11.99 -1.59 1.34
C PHE A 39 12.25 -3.11 1.25
N PRO A 40 13.44 -3.56 0.80
CA PRO A 40 13.74 -4.98 0.52
C PRO A 40 13.61 -6.00 1.67
N ARG A 41 13.32 -5.55 2.89
CA ARG A 41 13.22 -6.39 4.11
C ARG A 41 11.86 -6.28 4.80
N LYS A 42 10.89 -5.65 4.16
CA LYS A 42 9.55 -5.42 4.72
C LYS A 42 8.45 -5.96 3.81
N TYR A 43 8.76 -6.97 3.01
CA TYR A 43 7.79 -7.56 2.09
C TYR A 43 6.67 -8.27 2.85
N GLU A 44 6.99 -8.94 3.95
CA GLU A 44 6.04 -9.65 4.81
C GLU A 44 5.04 -8.69 5.48
N GLU A 45 5.52 -7.57 6.03
CA GLU A 45 4.66 -6.52 6.58
C GLU A 45 3.81 -5.88 5.47
N GLY A 46 4.42 -5.63 4.31
CA GLY A 46 3.72 -5.12 3.14
C GLY A 46 2.59 -6.03 2.65
N GLU A 47 2.82 -7.35 2.61
CA GLU A 47 1.83 -8.36 2.26
C GLU A 47 0.66 -8.33 3.23
N LYS A 48 0.95 -8.36 4.54
CA LYS A 48 -0.08 -8.36 5.59
C LYS A 48 -1.00 -7.14 5.49
N GLU A 49 -0.42 -5.95 5.32
CA GLU A 49 -1.19 -4.71 5.20
C GLU A 49 -2.01 -4.67 3.90
N ALA A 50 -1.43 -5.14 2.77
CA ALA A 50 -2.13 -5.20 1.49
C ALA A 50 -3.29 -6.20 1.50
N GLU A 51 -3.10 -7.40 2.07
CA GLU A 51 -4.16 -8.41 2.18
C GLU A 51 -5.29 -7.94 3.11
N SER A 52 -4.95 -7.31 4.24
CA SER A 52 -5.94 -6.72 5.15
C SER A 52 -6.77 -5.64 4.44
N ALA A 53 -6.12 -4.75 3.70
CA ALA A 53 -6.80 -3.72 2.91
C ALA A 53 -7.72 -4.34 1.85
N LEU A 54 -7.24 -5.34 1.12
CA LEU A 54 -7.99 -5.99 0.04
C LEU A 54 -9.25 -6.68 0.59
N ASN A 55 -9.13 -7.41 1.70
CA ASN A 55 -10.26 -8.07 2.34
C ASN A 55 -11.33 -7.05 2.76
N LEU A 56 -10.93 -5.97 3.43
CA LEU A 56 -11.85 -4.89 3.83
C LEU A 56 -12.50 -4.19 2.62
N MET A 57 -11.78 -4.01 1.51
CA MET A 57 -12.34 -3.43 0.28
C MET A 57 -13.41 -4.33 -0.33
N LEU A 58 -13.18 -5.65 -0.33
CA LEU A 58 -14.10 -6.64 -0.88
C LEU A 58 -15.33 -6.85 0.00
N GLU A 59 -15.17 -6.82 1.32
CA GLU A 59 -16.28 -6.94 2.26
C GLU A 59 -17.27 -5.76 2.16
N TRP A 60 -16.75 -4.54 1.98
CA TRP A 60 -17.59 -3.33 2.04
C TRP A 60 -18.05 -2.85 0.67
N GLY A 61 -17.31 -3.17 -0.40
CA GLY A 61 -17.68 -2.83 -1.78
C GLY A 61 -17.76 -1.32 -2.07
N THR A 62 -17.11 -0.48 -1.27
CA THR A 62 -17.05 0.98 -1.47
C THR A 62 -15.70 1.50 -1.04
N ASN A 63 -15.25 2.64 -1.58
CA ASN A 63 -14.11 3.42 -1.07
C ASN A 63 -14.58 4.58 -0.18
N TRP A 64 -13.74 4.99 0.78
CA TRP A 64 -14.00 6.15 1.66
C TRP A 64 -13.31 7.40 1.11
N GLU A 65 -12.12 7.21 0.55
CA GLU A 65 -11.38 8.22 -0.18
C GLU A 65 -12.09 8.52 -1.51
N LYS A 66 -12.26 9.79 -1.91
CA LYS A 66 -13.10 10.17 -3.06
C LYS A 66 -12.34 10.58 -4.34
N ARG A 67 -11.02 10.75 -4.30
CA ARG A 67 -10.21 11.20 -5.45
C ARG A 67 -9.85 10.04 -6.38
N MET A 68 -9.80 8.83 -5.84
CA MET A 68 -9.56 7.60 -6.57
C MET A 68 -10.85 6.79 -6.67
N SER A 69 -11.03 6.03 -7.75
CA SER A 69 -12.14 5.09 -7.87
C SER A 69 -11.93 3.85 -7.00
N TRP A 70 -13.01 3.15 -6.65
CA TRP A 70 -12.93 1.87 -5.94
C TRP A 70 -12.14 0.84 -6.76
N GLU A 71 -12.35 0.78 -8.07
CA GLU A 71 -11.63 -0.12 -8.98
C GLU A 71 -10.13 0.18 -9.00
N GLY A 72 -9.75 1.47 -8.96
CA GLY A 72 -8.36 1.88 -8.88
C GLY A 72 -7.68 1.42 -7.59
N TRP A 73 -8.39 1.56 -6.46
CA TRP A 73 -7.95 1.03 -5.17
C TRP A 73 -7.79 -0.49 -5.18
N ILE A 74 -8.78 -1.22 -5.72
CA ILE A 74 -8.72 -2.69 -5.85
C ILE A 74 -7.55 -3.11 -6.72
N ALA A 75 -7.41 -2.52 -7.91
CA ALA A 75 -6.36 -2.88 -8.87
C ALA A 75 -4.97 -2.65 -8.25
N TRP A 76 -4.74 -1.49 -7.63
CA TRP A 76 -3.47 -1.18 -7.00
C TRP A 76 -3.17 -2.11 -5.82
N THR A 77 -4.14 -2.36 -4.97
CA THR A 77 -3.95 -3.24 -3.80
C THR A 77 -3.58 -4.67 -4.24
N ARG A 78 -4.18 -5.18 -5.32
CA ARG A 78 -3.83 -6.49 -5.90
C ARG A 78 -2.39 -6.53 -6.44
N VAL A 79 -1.92 -5.44 -7.06
CA VAL A 79 -0.51 -5.30 -7.46
C VAL A 79 0.40 -5.36 -6.25
N LEU A 80 0.07 -4.67 -5.15
CA LEU A 80 0.86 -4.72 -3.91
C LEU A 80 0.92 -6.13 -3.34
N VAL A 81 -0.21 -6.85 -3.24
CA VAL A 81 -0.22 -8.26 -2.78
C VAL A 81 0.67 -9.13 -3.67
N MET A 82 0.54 -9.00 -4.99
CA MET A 82 1.36 -9.76 -5.94
C MET A 82 2.85 -9.46 -5.77
N LYS A 83 3.23 -8.18 -5.68
CA LYS A 83 4.63 -7.74 -5.55
C LYS A 83 5.25 -8.06 -4.21
N ALA A 84 4.47 -8.03 -3.14
CA ALA A 84 4.91 -8.50 -1.83
C ALA A 84 5.26 -10.00 -1.86
N LYS A 85 4.37 -10.82 -2.45
CA LYS A 85 4.58 -12.28 -2.60
C LYS A 85 5.77 -12.61 -3.48
N GLU A 86 5.96 -11.86 -4.57
CA GLU A 86 7.14 -11.98 -5.44
C GLU A 86 8.43 -11.46 -4.79
N LYS A 87 8.35 -10.78 -3.64
CA LYS A 87 9.46 -10.08 -2.98
C LYS A 87 10.22 -9.17 -3.95
N SER A 88 9.47 -8.50 -4.83
CA SER A 88 10.02 -7.67 -5.89
C SER A 88 9.30 -6.33 -5.96
N TRP A 89 10.07 -5.24 -6.00
CA TRP A 89 9.52 -3.90 -6.19
C TRP A 89 10.40 -3.08 -7.13
N PRO A 90 9.84 -2.36 -8.11
CA PRO A 90 10.63 -1.49 -8.97
C PRO A 90 11.21 -0.31 -8.18
N HIS A 91 12.49 0.01 -8.42
CA HIS A 91 13.19 1.11 -7.75
C HIS A 91 13.25 2.39 -8.60
N THR A 92 12.51 2.43 -9.71
CA THR A 92 12.41 3.59 -10.60
C THR A 92 10.95 3.98 -10.78
N SER A 93 10.67 5.28 -10.89
CA SER A 93 9.30 5.78 -11.09
C SER A 93 8.66 5.17 -12.34
N TRP A 94 9.43 5.00 -13.42
CA TRP A 94 8.98 4.34 -14.64
C TRP A 94 8.61 2.87 -14.40
N GLY A 95 9.41 2.13 -13.63
CA GLY A 95 9.12 0.76 -13.28
C GLY A 95 7.81 0.63 -12.49
N ILE A 96 7.53 1.57 -11.59
CA ILE A 96 6.27 1.61 -10.83
C ILE A 96 5.08 1.91 -11.74
N LEU A 97 5.20 2.88 -12.66
CA LEU A 97 4.13 3.19 -13.62
C LEU A 97 3.77 1.99 -14.51
N ASN A 98 4.76 1.20 -14.92
CA ASN A 98 4.53 -0.01 -15.73
C ASN A 98 3.78 -1.12 -14.99
N LEU A 99 3.67 -1.08 -13.66
CA LEU A 99 2.88 -2.07 -12.91
C LEU A 99 1.38 -1.97 -13.22
N GLY A 100 0.90 -0.80 -13.62
CA GLY A 100 -0.51 -0.56 -13.97
C GLY A 100 -0.83 -0.70 -15.47
N LEU A 101 0.16 -1.02 -16.31
CA LEU A 101 0.00 -1.22 -17.76
C LEU A 101 -0.16 -2.70 -18.15
N LEU A 102 -0.14 -3.60 -17.16
CA LEU A 102 -0.33 -5.04 -17.35
C LEU A 102 -1.79 -5.40 -17.60
#